data_AF-A0A1U7IHC4-F1
#
_entry.id   AF-A0A1U7IHC4-F1
#
_cell.length_a   1.000
_cell.length_b   1.000
_cell.length_c   1.000
_cell.angle_alpha   90.00
_cell.angle_beta   90.00
_cell.angle_gamma   90.00
#
_symmetry.space_group_name_H-M   'P 1'
#
loop_
_entity.id
_entity.type
_entity.pdbx_description
1 polymer ?
#
loop_
_entity_poly.entity_id
_entity_poly.type
_entity_poly.pdbx_seq_one_letter_code
_entity_poly.pdbx_strand_id
1 'polypeptide(L)'
;MPTKSLCLNISIDRLHQVPGKAEHFAVWVWNAPYPGGHVHHDCILPESLTQTWLVWQDMFSPFSWSQSPKMPAHQLAIAPTMVVLPESSNKSGATYSGHLMQQLGIDLWKWLFDGPIQNSLERSQGIAIGIGPTQALRLRLEIRDPDLILMPWEIMQPQIGKQAISLSQQLLFSRTTSDVAPLPPLKTEQTLNILLVLGEDPAKQNSSSSSLKLEQEAKLLASVLENSVLNHVNAVGTFVPCQVDTLIMPTPAELIYALENGNYNILFYAGHGAPAPNGGLLFLRPGVTMNGTELAQVLTRCRVTLAVFNSCWGAQSARIDNKAIGRSSLAEVLIHHGVPAVLAMRDAIADREAMSFIEAFARALAERKSIDQAVAIARQQLLTLYKFNQPAWTLPVLYIHPEFDGQLLEVIPDITELPPDSPTSVGRPRLNAYLRPVGFSANMYHINSGLLRIGRAQKNDLVIEEKWVSQTHAEIICRCTSLNPHPHANEPNYFLRDFSRFGTLVSGPDGVQKVHHEQVTLKSGMELKFGSSKGQTWEFVIGS
;
A
#
# COMPACT_ATOMS: atom_id res chain seq x y z
N MET A 1 -16.96 -6.31 15.75
CA MET A 1 -15.60 -6.86 15.92
C MET A 1 -14.88 -6.63 14.61
N PRO A 2 -13.78 -5.85 14.55
CA PRO A 2 -12.99 -5.79 13.33
C PRO A 2 -12.48 -7.20 13.03
N THR A 3 -12.74 -7.69 11.82
CA THR A 3 -12.25 -8.98 11.35
C THR A 3 -10.73 -8.95 11.38
N LYS A 4 -10.13 -9.78 12.24
CA LYS A 4 -8.68 -9.93 12.33
C LYS A 4 -8.13 -10.25 10.93
N SER A 5 -7.15 -9.48 10.47
CA SER A 5 -6.49 -9.71 9.17
C SER A 5 -6.06 -11.17 9.02
N LEU A 6 -6.44 -11.81 7.91
CA LEU A 6 -5.97 -13.16 7.59
C LEU A 6 -4.50 -13.12 7.22
N CYS A 7 -3.66 -13.85 7.96
CA CYS A 7 -2.22 -13.80 7.77
C CYS A 7 -1.61 -15.19 7.88
N LEU A 8 -0.69 -15.50 6.97
CA LEU A 8 0.15 -16.69 6.95
C LEU A 8 1.61 -16.23 7.01
N ASN A 9 2.31 -16.57 8.10
CA ASN A 9 3.72 -16.22 8.27
C ASN A 9 4.57 -17.48 8.17
N ILE A 10 5.54 -17.44 7.27
CA ILE A 10 6.47 -18.52 6.98
C ILE A 10 7.88 -18.02 7.28
N SER A 11 8.69 -18.85 7.93
CA SER A 11 10.10 -18.56 8.17
C SER A 11 10.97 -19.62 7.50
N ILE A 12 12.15 -19.20 7.05
CA ILE A 12 13.19 -20.05 6.49
C ILE A 12 14.50 -19.81 7.25
N ASP A 13 15.18 -20.89 7.66
CA ASP A 13 16.47 -20.82 8.35
C ASP A 13 17.38 -21.99 7.96
N ARG A 14 18.70 -21.80 8.08
CA ARG A 14 19.69 -22.83 7.74
C ARG A 14 19.88 -23.79 8.92
N LEU A 15 19.96 -25.09 8.62
CA LEU A 15 20.25 -26.12 9.61
C LEU A 15 21.76 -26.18 9.89
N HIS A 16 22.23 -25.41 10.87
CA HIS A 16 23.66 -25.32 11.23
C HIS A 16 24.27 -26.59 11.85
N GLN A 17 23.44 -27.56 12.26
CA GLN A 17 23.89 -28.74 13.01
C GLN A 17 24.27 -29.95 12.13
N VAL A 18 24.28 -29.83 10.81
CA VAL A 18 24.62 -30.94 9.90
C VAL A 18 26.00 -30.70 9.25
N PRO A 19 27.09 -31.30 9.77
CA PRO A 19 28.42 -31.14 9.20
C PRO A 19 28.44 -31.56 7.72
N GLY A 20 29.02 -30.73 6.85
CA GLY A 20 29.15 -31.00 5.41
C GLY A 20 27.87 -30.82 4.59
N LYS A 21 26.80 -30.26 5.17
CA LYS A 21 25.52 -30.06 4.47
C LYS A 21 25.01 -28.63 4.56
N ALA A 22 25.77 -27.70 3.97
CA ALA A 22 25.40 -26.28 3.92
C ALA A 22 24.03 -26.05 3.27
N GLU A 23 23.60 -26.92 2.37
CA GLU A 23 22.35 -26.76 1.60
C GLU A 23 21.06 -27.17 2.36
N HIS A 24 21.13 -27.48 3.65
CA HIS A 24 19.96 -27.92 4.42
C HIS A 24 19.26 -26.74 5.14
N PHE A 25 17.95 -26.66 4.96
CA PHE A 25 17.11 -25.60 5.51
C PHE A 25 15.88 -26.17 6.20
N ALA A 26 15.36 -25.43 7.16
CA ALA A 26 14.05 -25.65 7.75
C ALA A 26 13.12 -24.52 7.31
N VAL A 27 11.92 -24.89 6.89
CA VAL A 27 10.81 -23.98 6.59
C VAL A 27 9.69 -24.29 7.56
N TRP A 28 9.12 -23.27 8.21
CA TRP A 28 7.98 -23.50 9.10
C TRP A 28 6.97 -22.36 9.06
N VAL A 29 5.71 -22.72 9.33
CA VAL A 29 4.61 -21.78 9.53
C VAL A 29 4.49 -21.51 11.02
N TRP A 30 4.63 -20.26 11.43
CA TRP A 30 4.48 -19.86 12.83
C TRP A 30 3.23 -19.00 13.08
N ASN A 31 2.52 -18.60 12.03
CA ASN A 31 1.20 -18.00 12.13
C ASN A 31 0.35 -18.40 10.92
N ALA A 32 -0.89 -18.81 11.17
CA ALA A 32 -1.84 -19.21 10.14
C ALA A 32 -3.25 -18.72 10.53
N PRO A 33 -4.16 -18.49 9.56
CA PRO A 33 -5.51 -18.01 9.85
C PRO A 33 -6.45 -19.08 10.41
N TYR A 34 -5.93 -20.24 10.82
CA TYR A 34 -6.70 -21.35 11.37
C TYR A 34 -5.92 -22.10 12.46
N PRO A 35 -6.62 -22.73 13.43
CA PRO A 35 -5.99 -23.53 14.47
C PRO A 35 -5.18 -24.70 13.91
N GLY A 36 -4.01 -24.97 14.48
CA GLY A 36 -3.16 -26.09 14.06
C GLY A 36 -2.43 -25.89 12.73
N GLY A 37 -2.39 -24.67 12.18
CA GLY A 37 -1.64 -24.38 10.96
C GLY A 37 -0.12 -24.29 11.11
N HIS A 38 0.41 -24.54 12.32
CA HIS A 38 1.84 -24.59 12.57
C HIS A 38 2.40 -25.89 11.99
N VAL A 39 3.26 -25.77 10.99
CA VAL A 39 3.86 -26.91 10.29
C VAL A 39 5.35 -26.64 10.10
N HIS A 40 6.13 -27.70 10.01
CA HIS A 40 7.57 -27.67 9.80
C HIS A 40 7.93 -28.60 8.65
N HIS A 41 8.89 -28.20 7.82
CA HIS A 41 9.38 -28.96 6.67
C HIS A 41 10.88 -28.74 6.52
N ASP A 42 11.65 -29.83 6.54
CA ASP A 42 13.07 -29.80 6.20
C ASP A 42 13.23 -29.94 4.70
N CYS A 43 14.02 -29.06 4.09
CA CYS A 43 14.29 -29.08 2.67
C CYS A 43 15.79 -28.91 2.37
N ILE A 44 16.15 -29.23 1.14
CA ILE A 44 17.51 -29.06 0.63
C ILE A 44 17.44 -28.03 -0.49
N LEU A 45 18.33 -27.03 -0.48
CA LEU A 45 18.48 -26.08 -1.57
C LEU A 45 19.05 -26.82 -2.79
N PRO A 46 18.29 -26.96 -3.90
CA PRO A 46 18.76 -27.71 -5.05
C PRO A 46 19.91 -26.99 -5.76
N GLU A 47 20.93 -27.73 -6.21
CA GLU A 47 22.05 -27.17 -6.99
C GLU A 47 21.55 -26.43 -8.25
N SER A 48 20.49 -26.95 -8.89
CA SER A 48 19.86 -26.30 -10.04
C SER A 48 19.29 -24.92 -9.71
N LEU A 49 18.68 -24.74 -8.53
CA LEU A 49 18.17 -23.45 -8.08
C LEU A 49 19.34 -22.48 -7.82
N THR A 50 20.41 -22.96 -7.19
CA THR A 50 21.64 -22.18 -7.00
C THR A 50 22.23 -21.73 -8.33
N GLN A 51 22.28 -22.61 -9.34
CA GLN A 51 22.78 -22.27 -10.67
C GLN A 51 21.90 -21.25 -11.38
N THR A 52 20.56 -21.44 -11.37
CA THR A 52 19.61 -20.47 -11.93
C THR A 52 19.76 -19.10 -11.25
N TRP A 53 19.94 -19.07 -9.93
CA TRP A 53 20.17 -17.85 -9.16
C TRP A 53 21.46 -17.13 -9.55
N LEU A 54 22.58 -17.84 -9.75
CA LEU A 54 23.84 -17.24 -10.19
C LEU A 54 23.72 -16.60 -11.58
N VAL A 55 23.08 -17.27 -12.53
CA VAL A 55 22.84 -16.73 -13.88
C VAL A 55 21.88 -15.53 -13.83
N TRP A 56 20.87 -15.58 -12.96
CA TRP A 56 19.94 -14.47 -12.75
C TRP A 56 20.66 -13.23 -12.20
N GLN A 57 21.55 -13.40 -11.21
CA GLN A 57 22.32 -12.29 -10.64
C GLN A 57 23.21 -11.62 -11.67
N ASP A 58 23.93 -12.41 -12.49
CA ASP A 58 24.78 -11.89 -13.56
C ASP A 58 24.00 -11.00 -14.53
N MET A 59 22.78 -11.43 -14.88
CA MET A 59 21.93 -10.72 -15.84
C MET A 59 21.21 -9.49 -15.25
N PHE A 60 20.70 -9.58 -14.02
CA PHE A 60 19.76 -8.58 -13.48
C PHE A 60 20.29 -7.79 -12.29
N SER A 61 21.45 -8.14 -11.72
CA SER A 61 22.07 -7.44 -10.60
C SER A 61 23.59 -7.34 -10.75
N PRO A 62 24.09 -6.81 -11.89
CA PRO A 62 25.52 -6.80 -12.21
C PRO A 62 26.36 -5.97 -11.22
N PHE A 63 25.75 -5.00 -10.53
CA PHE A 63 26.45 -4.17 -9.54
C PHE A 63 26.62 -4.87 -8.18
N SER A 64 25.70 -5.77 -7.80
CA SER A 64 25.81 -6.60 -6.58
C SER A 64 26.93 -7.64 -6.66
N TRP A 65 27.43 -7.93 -7.87
CA TRP A 65 28.50 -8.89 -8.12
C TRP A 65 29.85 -8.45 -7.54
N SER A 66 30.10 -7.14 -7.43
CA SER A 66 31.35 -6.63 -6.87
C SER A 66 31.52 -6.89 -5.35
N GLN A 67 30.45 -7.31 -4.66
CA GLN A 67 30.40 -7.50 -3.21
C GLN A 67 29.83 -8.88 -2.77
N SER A 68 29.69 -9.85 -3.67
CA SER A 68 29.12 -11.18 -3.36
C SER A 68 30.16 -12.31 -3.28
N PRO A 69 30.05 -13.26 -2.33
CA PRO A 69 30.89 -14.43 -2.25
C PRO A 69 30.62 -15.38 -3.40
N LYS A 70 31.71 -16.01 -3.85
CA LYS A 70 31.65 -17.28 -4.57
C LYS A 70 31.03 -18.30 -3.60
N MET A 71 29.79 -18.74 -3.86
CA MET A 71 29.28 -19.99 -3.30
C MET A 71 30.34 -21.09 -3.47
N PRO A 72 30.49 -22.04 -2.54
CA PRO A 72 31.58 -23.02 -2.60
C PRO A 72 31.54 -23.80 -3.92
N ALA A 73 32.38 -23.37 -4.86
CA ALA A 73 32.62 -24.00 -6.15
C ALA A 73 33.41 -25.28 -5.91
N HIS A 74 32.76 -26.29 -5.33
CA HIS A 74 33.23 -27.64 -5.49
C HIS A 74 32.67 -28.15 -6.82
N GLN A 75 33.56 -28.26 -7.80
CA GLN A 75 33.39 -28.99 -9.07
C GLN A 75 32.51 -28.33 -10.14
N LEU A 76 32.82 -27.08 -10.51
CA LEU A 76 32.47 -26.57 -11.83
C LEU A 76 33.31 -27.26 -12.92
N ALA A 77 32.82 -28.41 -13.38
CA ALA A 77 33.28 -29.05 -14.60
C ALA A 77 32.15 -29.81 -15.31
N ILE A 78 30.95 -29.23 -15.42
CA ILE A 78 29.99 -29.55 -16.48
C ILE A 78 29.21 -28.26 -16.78
N ALA A 79 29.35 -27.74 -18.01
CA ALA A 79 28.41 -26.76 -18.54
C ALA A 79 27.01 -27.41 -18.53
N PRO A 80 25.97 -26.75 -17.99
CA PRO A 80 24.66 -27.37 -17.90
C PRO A 80 24.19 -27.80 -19.29
N THR A 81 23.73 -29.04 -19.39
CA THR A 81 23.08 -29.56 -20.59
C THR A 81 21.77 -28.79 -20.77
N MET A 82 21.86 -27.65 -21.45
CA MET A 82 20.70 -26.89 -21.87
C MET A 82 19.91 -27.71 -22.88
N VAL A 83 18.58 -27.66 -22.77
CA VAL A 83 17.69 -27.98 -23.88
C VAL A 83 18.04 -27.00 -25.00
N VAL A 84 18.84 -27.43 -25.98
CA VAL A 84 19.21 -26.66 -27.16
C VAL A 84 17.97 -26.56 -28.05
N LEU A 85 17.46 -25.35 -28.21
CA LEU A 85 16.54 -24.98 -29.30
C LEU A 85 17.23 -23.97 -30.22
N PRO A 86 16.96 -24.03 -31.53
CA PRO A 86 17.87 -23.56 -32.55
C PRO A 86 18.04 -22.03 -32.53
N GLU A 87 19.29 -21.62 -32.71
CA GLU A 87 19.72 -20.23 -32.80
C GLU A 87 18.95 -19.46 -33.89
N SER A 88 18.30 -18.37 -33.50
CA SER A 88 17.89 -17.32 -34.45
C SER A 88 18.09 -15.91 -33.85
N SER A 89 19.21 -15.30 -34.26
CA SER A 89 19.47 -13.86 -34.42
C SER A 89 18.64 -12.83 -33.63
N ASN A 90 19.31 -12.15 -32.69
CA ASN A 90 19.00 -10.82 -32.11
C ASN A 90 17.60 -10.55 -31.50
N LYS A 91 16.66 -11.50 -31.54
CA LYS A 91 15.40 -11.50 -30.76
C LYS A 91 15.47 -12.43 -29.54
N SER A 92 16.51 -13.25 -29.44
CA SER A 92 16.67 -14.28 -28.40
C SER A 92 16.95 -13.73 -26.99
N GLY A 93 17.56 -12.56 -26.85
CA GLY A 93 17.92 -12.01 -25.54
C GLY A 93 16.72 -11.61 -24.66
N ALA A 94 15.67 -11.06 -25.27
CA ALA A 94 14.43 -10.71 -24.56
C ALA A 94 13.65 -11.96 -24.14
N THR A 95 13.60 -12.99 -25.00
CA THR A 95 12.97 -14.28 -24.69
C THR A 95 13.74 -15.03 -23.60
N TYR A 96 15.08 -15.02 -23.66
CA TYR A 96 15.95 -15.67 -22.67
C TYR A 96 15.84 -15.03 -21.29
N SER A 97 15.93 -13.70 -21.19
CA SER A 97 15.79 -12.98 -19.92
C SER A 97 14.40 -13.18 -19.28
N GLY A 98 13.33 -13.18 -20.07
CA GLY A 98 11.99 -13.49 -19.59
C GLY A 98 11.87 -14.93 -19.05
N HIS A 99 12.42 -15.90 -19.76
CA HIS A 99 12.46 -17.29 -19.30
C HIS A 99 13.28 -17.47 -18.03
N LEU A 100 14.44 -16.81 -17.91
CA LEU A 100 15.28 -16.88 -16.72
C LEU A 100 14.58 -16.30 -15.48
N MET A 101 13.92 -15.14 -15.62
CA MET A 101 13.11 -14.54 -14.55
C MET A 101 11.97 -15.47 -14.10
N GLN A 102 11.25 -16.06 -15.06
CA GLN A 102 10.16 -17.00 -14.76
C GLN A 102 10.67 -18.29 -14.14
N GLN A 103 11.76 -18.86 -14.67
CA GLN A 103 12.35 -20.10 -14.19
C GLN A 103 12.81 -19.96 -12.73
N LEU A 104 13.52 -18.88 -12.39
CA LEU A 104 13.90 -18.62 -10.99
C LEU A 104 12.68 -18.50 -10.08
N GLY A 105 11.63 -17.79 -10.53
CA GLY A 105 10.40 -17.67 -9.75
C GLY A 105 9.69 -18.99 -9.50
N ILE A 106 9.66 -19.88 -10.48
CA ILE A 106 9.08 -21.23 -10.35
C ILE A 106 9.94 -22.10 -9.42
N ASP A 107 11.27 -22.03 -9.55
CA ASP A 107 12.18 -22.82 -8.73
C ASP A 107 12.14 -22.38 -7.26
N LEU A 108 12.08 -21.07 -6.98
CA LEU A 108 11.89 -20.53 -5.62
C LEU A 108 10.54 -20.96 -5.03
N TRP A 109 9.46 -20.90 -5.83
CA TRP A 109 8.13 -21.32 -5.37
C TRP A 109 8.12 -22.80 -4.98
N LYS A 110 8.63 -23.68 -5.87
CA LYS A 110 8.67 -25.13 -5.64
C LYS A 110 9.51 -25.48 -4.43
N TRP A 111 10.60 -24.76 -4.20
CA TRP A 111 11.45 -24.99 -3.04
C TRP A 111 10.79 -24.56 -1.73
N LEU A 112 10.12 -23.40 -1.71
CA LEU A 112 9.48 -22.88 -0.50
C LEU A 112 8.17 -23.61 -0.15
N PHE A 113 7.29 -23.79 -1.14
CA PHE A 113 5.97 -24.38 -0.97
C PHE A 113 6.01 -25.85 -1.33
N ASP A 114 6.70 -26.63 -0.51
CA ASP A 114 6.74 -28.09 -0.61
C ASP A 114 6.00 -28.73 0.58
N GLY A 115 5.44 -29.91 0.33
CA GLY A 115 4.75 -30.74 1.32
C GLY A 115 3.76 -29.96 2.22
N PRO A 116 3.95 -29.98 3.56
CA PRO A 116 3.00 -29.38 4.48
C PRO A 116 2.93 -27.84 4.39
N ILE A 117 3.98 -27.18 3.88
CA ILE A 117 3.97 -25.72 3.69
C ILE A 117 2.99 -25.33 2.58
N GLN A 118 2.99 -26.07 1.47
CA GLN A 118 2.02 -25.88 0.38
C GLN A 118 0.59 -26.06 0.88
N ASN A 119 0.31 -27.14 1.61
CA ASN A 119 -1.01 -27.41 2.19
C ASN A 119 -1.48 -26.25 3.08
N SER A 120 -0.57 -25.64 3.83
CA SER A 120 -0.88 -24.51 4.71
C SER A 120 -1.23 -23.24 3.92
N LEU A 121 -0.53 -22.98 2.82
CA LEU A 121 -0.88 -21.90 1.89
C LEU A 121 -2.25 -22.12 1.26
N GLU A 122 -2.48 -23.29 0.64
CA GLU A 122 -3.74 -23.59 -0.06
C GLU A 122 -4.95 -23.48 0.87
N ARG A 123 -4.82 -24.00 2.10
CA ARG A 123 -5.88 -23.89 3.11
C ARG A 123 -6.13 -22.44 3.53
N SER A 124 -5.07 -21.66 3.71
CA SER A 124 -5.18 -20.24 4.06
C SER A 124 -5.85 -19.43 2.94
N GLN A 125 -5.51 -19.73 1.68
CA GLN A 125 -6.15 -19.13 0.51
C GLN A 125 -7.62 -19.53 0.41
N GLY A 126 -7.95 -20.81 0.63
CA GLY A 126 -9.32 -21.29 0.65
C GLY A 126 -10.20 -20.58 1.70
N ILE A 127 -9.65 -20.29 2.88
CA ILE A 127 -10.34 -19.50 3.91
C ILE A 127 -10.60 -18.07 3.44
N ALA A 128 -9.60 -17.40 2.85
CA ALA A 128 -9.76 -16.04 2.35
C ALA A 128 -10.84 -15.96 1.26
N ILE A 129 -10.77 -16.87 0.27
CA ILE A 129 -11.77 -17.00 -0.79
C ILE A 129 -13.17 -17.27 -0.21
N GLY A 130 -13.26 -18.13 0.81
CA GLY A 130 -14.52 -18.48 1.47
C GLY A 130 -15.17 -17.34 2.26
N ILE A 131 -14.39 -16.37 2.75
CA ILE A 131 -14.91 -15.17 3.43
C ILE A 131 -15.51 -14.18 2.44
N GLY A 132 -14.88 -14.00 1.28
CA GLY A 132 -15.43 -13.18 0.21
C GLY A 132 -14.40 -12.63 -0.76
N PRO A 133 -14.85 -12.05 -1.90
CA PRO A 133 -13.97 -11.59 -2.98
C PRO A 133 -13.06 -10.42 -2.59
N THR A 134 -13.43 -9.65 -1.56
CA THR A 134 -12.65 -8.51 -1.05
C THR A 134 -11.63 -8.89 0.02
N GLN A 135 -11.68 -10.12 0.53
CA GLN A 135 -10.79 -10.58 1.59
C GLN A 135 -9.49 -11.13 1.00
N ALA A 136 -8.39 -10.38 1.16
CA ALA A 136 -7.06 -10.86 0.80
C ALA A 136 -6.42 -11.67 1.94
N LEU A 137 -5.55 -12.61 1.57
CA LEU A 137 -4.61 -13.29 2.47
C LEU A 137 -3.28 -12.53 2.50
N ARG A 138 -2.78 -12.19 3.68
CA ARG A 138 -1.41 -11.64 3.83
C ARG A 138 -0.41 -12.75 4.04
N LEU A 139 0.51 -12.92 3.10
CA LEU A 139 1.64 -13.83 3.22
C LEU A 139 2.88 -13.05 3.64
N ARG A 140 3.49 -13.44 4.76
CA ARG A 140 4.73 -12.83 5.26
C ARG A 140 5.86 -13.85 5.29
N LEU A 141 6.96 -13.50 4.64
CA LEU A 141 8.15 -14.34 4.59
C LEU A 141 9.25 -13.77 5.50
N GLU A 142 9.64 -14.54 6.51
CA GLU A 142 10.84 -14.28 7.30
C GLU A 142 12.00 -15.11 6.74
N ILE A 143 13.10 -14.44 6.43
CA ILE A 143 14.31 -15.07 5.91
C ILE A 143 15.39 -14.84 6.97
N ARG A 144 15.81 -15.90 7.66
CA ARG A 144 16.79 -15.79 8.74
C ARG A 144 18.23 -15.98 8.26
N ASP A 145 18.40 -16.74 7.18
CA ASP A 145 19.68 -16.88 6.53
C ASP A 145 20.01 -15.62 5.71
N PRO A 146 21.07 -14.86 6.05
CA PRO A 146 21.40 -13.64 5.36
C PRO A 146 21.83 -13.84 3.90
N ASP A 147 22.30 -15.02 3.50
CA ASP A 147 22.67 -15.31 2.11
C ASP A 147 21.44 -15.44 1.19
N LEU A 148 20.25 -15.70 1.77
CA LEU A 148 18.98 -15.78 1.04
C LEU A 148 18.25 -14.43 0.92
N ILE A 149 18.69 -13.40 1.65
CA ILE A 149 18.03 -12.08 1.64
C ILE A 149 18.07 -11.44 0.25
N LEU A 150 19.15 -11.65 -0.51
CA LEU A 150 19.30 -11.08 -1.85
C LEU A 150 18.39 -11.74 -2.90
N MET A 151 17.86 -12.93 -2.64
CA MET A 151 17.00 -13.60 -3.61
C MET A 151 15.72 -12.78 -3.85
N PRO A 152 15.23 -12.72 -5.10
CA PRO A 152 14.07 -11.93 -5.49
C PRO A 152 12.77 -12.69 -5.19
N TRP A 153 12.52 -13.00 -3.92
CA TRP A 153 11.32 -13.74 -3.46
C TRP A 153 9.99 -13.22 -4.01
N GLU A 154 9.95 -11.93 -4.34
CA GLU A 154 8.83 -11.25 -4.98
C GLU A 154 8.40 -11.91 -6.32
N ILE A 155 9.33 -12.55 -7.04
CA ILE A 155 9.06 -13.13 -8.36
C ILE A 155 8.50 -14.55 -8.30
N MET A 156 8.33 -15.14 -7.11
CA MET A 156 7.86 -16.52 -6.96
C MET A 156 6.56 -16.77 -7.74
N GLN A 157 6.51 -17.89 -8.48
CA GLN A 157 5.39 -18.28 -9.34
C GLN A 157 5.02 -19.75 -9.14
N PRO A 158 3.73 -20.10 -8.95
CA PRO A 158 3.33 -21.50 -8.79
C PRO A 158 3.67 -22.39 -9.97
N GLN A 159 3.48 -21.86 -11.19
CA GLN A 159 3.69 -22.55 -12.44
C GLN A 159 3.74 -21.55 -13.60
N ILE A 160 4.17 -22.03 -14.77
CA ILE A 160 4.17 -21.26 -16.02
C ILE A 160 2.76 -20.69 -16.29
N GLY A 161 2.71 -19.42 -16.66
CA GLY A 161 1.46 -18.70 -16.99
C GLY A 161 0.67 -18.20 -15.78
N LYS A 162 1.12 -18.45 -14.55
CA LYS A 162 0.57 -17.78 -13.36
C LYS A 162 1.37 -16.52 -13.04
N GLN A 163 0.68 -15.52 -12.50
CA GLN A 163 1.32 -14.28 -12.06
C GLN A 163 2.29 -14.51 -10.89
N ALA A 164 3.32 -13.67 -10.78
CA ALA A 164 4.18 -13.64 -9.61
C ALA A 164 3.40 -13.29 -8.33
N ILE A 165 3.82 -13.85 -7.20
CA ILE A 165 3.15 -13.73 -5.91
C ILE A 165 2.98 -12.28 -5.48
N SER A 166 3.98 -11.43 -5.78
CA SER A 166 4.01 -10.03 -5.37
C SER A 166 3.09 -9.11 -6.19
N LEU A 167 2.43 -9.64 -7.21
CA LEU A 167 1.50 -8.92 -8.09
C LEU A 167 0.04 -9.19 -7.72
N SER A 168 -0.24 -10.15 -6.83
CA SER A 168 -1.61 -10.54 -6.52
C SER A 168 -2.30 -9.50 -5.62
N GLN A 169 -3.59 -9.26 -5.89
CA GLN A 169 -4.46 -8.45 -5.02
C GLN A 169 -5.24 -9.30 -4.00
N GLN A 170 -5.25 -10.63 -4.17
CA GLN A 170 -5.90 -11.59 -3.27
C GLN A 170 -4.90 -12.25 -2.31
N LEU A 171 -3.62 -12.22 -2.65
CA LEU A 171 -2.52 -12.67 -1.80
C LEU A 171 -1.48 -11.55 -1.74
N LEU A 172 -1.43 -10.85 -0.60
CA LEU A 172 -0.55 -9.71 -0.40
C LEU A 172 0.76 -10.19 0.19
N PHE A 173 1.85 -10.02 -0.55
CA PHE A 173 3.17 -10.51 -0.18
C PHE A 173 4.03 -9.41 0.45
N SER A 174 4.64 -9.72 1.60
CA SER A 174 5.65 -8.88 2.25
C SER A 174 6.71 -9.76 2.93
N ARG A 175 7.87 -9.18 3.21
CA ARG A 175 8.86 -9.78 4.11
C ARG A 175 8.58 -9.37 5.55
N THR A 176 9.11 -10.12 6.51
CA THR A 176 8.95 -9.82 7.94
C THR A 176 10.14 -10.36 8.74
N THR A 177 10.19 -10.05 10.03
CA THR A 177 11.11 -10.67 10.99
C THR A 177 10.35 -10.90 12.30
N SER A 178 10.66 -11.99 12.98
CA SER A 178 10.09 -12.31 14.30
C SER A 178 10.87 -11.67 15.45
N ASP A 179 12.10 -11.23 15.20
CA ASP A 179 12.93 -10.52 16.17
C ASP A 179 12.63 -9.02 16.07
N VAL A 180 11.61 -8.58 16.81
CA VAL A 180 11.09 -7.22 16.77
C VAL A 180 10.66 -6.72 18.14
N ALA A 181 10.82 -5.42 18.38
CA ALA A 181 10.20 -4.72 19.48
C ALA A 181 8.68 -4.60 19.26
N PRO A 182 7.83 -4.77 20.30
CA PRO A 182 6.38 -4.69 20.15
C PRO A 182 5.94 -3.29 19.69
N LEU A 183 4.86 -3.23 18.93
CA LEU A 183 4.33 -1.94 18.48
C LEU A 183 3.49 -1.27 19.58
N PRO A 184 3.63 0.06 19.77
CA PRO A 184 2.64 0.81 20.53
C PRO A 184 1.28 0.80 19.81
N PRO A 185 0.17 1.14 20.50
CA PRO A 185 -1.13 1.31 19.83
C PRO A 185 -1.02 2.25 18.64
N LEU A 186 -1.23 1.69 17.45
CA LEU A 186 -1.11 2.43 16.19
C LEU A 186 -2.30 3.37 16.04
N LYS A 187 -2.02 4.57 15.55
CA LYS A 187 -3.04 5.55 15.16
C LYS A 187 -3.22 5.42 13.66
N THR A 188 -4.44 5.12 13.22
CA THR A 188 -4.81 5.30 11.82
C THR A 188 -5.03 6.78 11.57
N GLU A 189 -4.33 7.32 10.58
CA GLU A 189 -4.39 8.74 10.26
C GLU A 189 -5.46 9.02 9.20
N GLN A 190 -5.88 10.28 9.07
CA GLN A 190 -6.87 10.71 8.06
C GLN A 190 -6.23 11.46 6.88
N THR A 191 -4.93 11.73 6.97
CA THR A 191 -4.12 12.41 5.95
C THR A 191 -2.80 11.67 5.76
N LEU A 192 -2.18 11.82 4.59
CA LEU A 192 -0.79 11.42 4.37
C LEU A 192 0.11 12.60 4.70
N ASN A 193 0.87 12.53 5.79
CA ASN A 193 1.80 13.57 6.21
C ASN A 193 3.23 13.04 5.98
N ILE A 194 3.85 13.50 4.91
CA ILE A 194 5.11 12.97 4.41
C ILE A 194 6.23 13.97 4.71
N LEU A 195 7.27 13.50 5.40
CA LEU A 195 8.55 14.19 5.41
C LEU A 195 9.43 13.64 4.28
N LEU A 196 9.62 14.43 3.23
CA LEU A 196 10.53 14.14 2.13
C LEU A 196 11.94 14.61 2.47
N VAL A 197 12.89 13.70 2.53
CA VAL A 197 14.31 13.97 2.80
C VAL A 197 15.12 13.64 1.56
N LEU A 198 15.76 14.64 0.97
CA LEU A 198 16.73 14.45 -0.10
C LEU A 198 18.14 14.45 0.48
N GLY A 199 18.79 13.30 0.37
CA GLY A 199 20.18 13.11 0.74
C GLY A 199 21.15 13.62 -0.32
N GLU A 200 22.44 13.48 -0.02
CA GLU A 200 23.50 13.81 -0.94
C GLU A 200 23.60 12.79 -2.10
N ASP A 201 23.91 13.29 -3.30
CA ASP A 201 24.43 12.49 -4.42
C ASP A 201 25.96 12.67 -4.58
N PRO A 202 26.78 11.76 -4.03
CA PRO A 202 28.23 11.88 -4.08
C PRO A 202 28.78 11.80 -5.51
N ALA A 203 28.06 11.20 -6.46
CA ALA A 203 28.50 11.10 -7.86
C ALA A 203 28.30 12.42 -8.63
N LYS A 204 27.41 13.31 -8.17
CA LYS A 204 27.09 14.59 -8.84
C LYS A 204 27.85 15.80 -8.27
N GLN A 205 28.81 15.59 -7.35
CA GLN A 205 29.59 16.67 -6.69
C GLN A 205 30.42 17.55 -7.65
N ASN A 206 30.79 17.06 -8.83
CA ASN A 206 31.70 17.76 -9.74
C ASN A 206 31.06 18.90 -10.57
N SER A 207 29.89 19.40 -10.20
CA SER A 207 29.27 20.51 -10.93
C SER A 207 28.67 21.56 -9.99
N SER A 208 28.94 22.84 -10.25
CA SER A 208 28.34 24.01 -9.57
C SER A 208 26.81 24.11 -9.71
N SER A 209 26.17 23.12 -10.36
CA SER A 209 24.73 23.00 -10.58
C SER A 209 24.08 21.88 -9.74
N SER A 210 24.82 21.20 -8.86
CA SER A 210 24.32 20.06 -8.08
C SER A 210 23.17 20.43 -7.14
N SER A 211 23.26 21.57 -6.44
CA SER A 211 22.18 22.08 -5.57
C SER A 211 20.89 22.33 -6.36
N LEU A 212 21.00 23.07 -7.47
CA LEU A 212 19.87 23.39 -8.36
C LEU A 212 19.15 22.14 -8.90
N LYS A 213 19.89 21.06 -9.16
CA LYS A 213 19.32 19.78 -9.59
C LYS A 213 18.59 19.06 -8.47
N LEU A 214 19.15 19.04 -7.25
CA LEU A 214 18.49 18.48 -6.07
C LEU A 214 17.20 19.24 -5.73
N GLU A 215 17.18 20.56 -5.85
CA GLU A 215 15.97 21.36 -5.62
C GLU A 215 14.90 21.11 -6.69
N GLN A 216 15.29 20.86 -7.93
CA GLN A 216 14.36 20.46 -9.00
C GLN A 216 13.80 19.05 -8.76
N GLU A 217 14.66 18.11 -8.36
CA GLU A 217 14.27 16.75 -8.00
C GLU A 217 13.31 16.73 -6.80
N ALA A 218 13.62 17.51 -5.77
CA ALA A 218 12.78 17.71 -4.60
C ALA A 218 11.38 18.20 -4.99
N LYS A 219 11.31 19.25 -5.81
CA LYS A 219 10.03 19.80 -6.30
C LYS A 219 9.26 18.77 -7.12
N LEU A 220 9.95 18.03 -8.00
CA LEU A 220 9.32 16.99 -8.80
C LEU A 220 8.73 15.89 -7.92
N LEU A 221 9.51 15.35 -6.98
CA LEU A 221 9.07 14.31 -6.06
C LEU A 221 7.91 14.78 -5.18
N ALA A 222 8.03 15.95 -4.55
CA ALA A 222 6.95 16.54 -3.76
C ALA A 222 5.69 16.70 -4.60
N SER A 223 5.82 17.24 -5.83
CA SER A 223 4.68 17.41 -6.73
C SER A 223 4.04 16.07 -7.12
N VAL A 224 4.80 14.99 -7.30
CA VAL A 224 4.24 13.67 -7.62
C VAL A 224 3.50 13.09 -6.43
N LEU A 225 4.05 13.23 -5.24
CA LEU A 225 3.42 12.77 -4.00
C LEU A 225 2.12 13.53 -3.71
N GLU A 226 2.08 14.85 -3.94
CA GLU A 226 0.90 15.69 -3.76
C GLU A 226 -0.14 15.51 -4.88
N ASN A 227 0.28 15.56 -6.15
CA ASN A 227 -0.61 15.51 -7.32
C ASN A 227 -1.23 14.13 -7.55
N SER A 228 -0.71 13.07 -6.92
CA SER A 228 -1.34 11.74 -6.91
C SER A 228 -2.76 11.76 -6.33
N VAL A 229 -3.17 12.87 -5.67
CA VAL A 229 -4.51 13.13 -5.12
C VAL A 229 -5.40 13.95 -6.08
N LEU A 230 -4.83 14.80 -6.94
CA LEU A 230 -5.57 15.89 -7.61
C LEU A 230 -6.13 15.54 -9.00
N ASN A 231 -5.58 14.55 -9.70
CA ASN A 231 -5.92 14.31 -11.11
C ASN A 231 -7.25 13.56 -11.35
N HIS A 232 -8.03 13.22 -10.30
CA HIS A 232 -9.25 12.42 -10.42
C HIS A 232 -10.45 13.05 -9.68
N VAL A 233 -10.77 14.30 -10.02
CA VAL A 233 -11.87 15.13 -9.47
C VAL A 233 -13.27 14.49 -9.62
N ASN A 234 -13.41 13.35 -10.30
CA ASN A 234 -14.69 12.66 -10.49
C ASN A 234 -14.97 11.51 -9.48
N ALA A 235 -14.04 11.19 -8.57
CA ALA A 235 -14.26 10.20 -7.51
C ALA A 235 -14.37 10.90 -6.15
N VAL A 236 -15.55 11.45 -5.86
CA VAL A 236 -15.82 12.13 -4.58
C VAL A 236 -15.76 11.12 -3.43
N GLY A 237 -14.79 11.27 -2.52
CA GLY A 237 -14.78 10.60 -1.21
C GLY A 237 -13.71 9.54 -0.95
N THR A 238 -12.94 9.10 -1.95
CA THR A 238 -11.97 8.00 -1.77
C THR A 238 -10.58 8.48 -1.35
N PHE A 239 -10.15 9.65 -1.84
CA PHE A 239 -8.79 10.15 -1.63
C PHE A 239 -8.64 10.94 -0.33
N VAL A 240 -7.51 10.74 0.36
CA VAL A 240 -7.12 11.58 1.51
C VAL A 240 -6.20 12.73 1.10
N PRO A 241 -6.22 13.86 1.83
CA PRO A 241 -5.22 14.90 1.67
C PRO A 241 -3.80 14.36 1.86
N CYS A 242 -2.88 14.80 0.99
CA CYS A 242 -1.45 14.52 1.08
C CYS A 242 -0.71 15.84 1.30
N GLN A 243 0.11 15.90 2.35
CA GLN A 243 0.96 17.03 2.69
C GLN A 243 2.42 16.57 2.67
N VAL A 244 3.27 17.33 2.00
CA VAL A 244 4.70 17.01 1.87
C VAL A 244 5.54 18.18 2.36
N ASP A 245 6.29 17.97 3.44
CA ASP A 245 7.35 18.88 3.84
C ASP A 245 8.70 18.33 3.38
N THR A 246 9.57 19.21 2.90
CA THR A 246 10.83 18.79 2.26
C THR A 246 12.07 19.32 2.99
N LEU A 247 13.02 18.43 3.25
CA LEU A 247 14.37 18.74 3.70
C LEU A 247 15.39 18.34 2.63
N ILE A 248 16.25 19.28 2.24
CA ILE A 248 17.33 19.05 1.27
C ILE A 248 18.66 19.07 2.02
N MET A 249 19.38 17.96 1.95
CA MET A 249 20.66 17.72 2.62
C MET A 249 20.69 18.15 4.10
N PRO A 250 19.74 17.70 4.95
CA PRO A 250 19.66 18.15 6.33
C PRO A 250 20.84 17.65 7.17
N THR A 251 21.16 18.38 8.24
CA THR A 251 21.90 17.82 9.38
C THR A 251 21.02 16.82 10.15
N PRO A 252 21.61 15.91 10.93
CA PRO A 252 20.87 15.08 11.88
C PRO A 252 19.97 15.89 12.81
N ALA A 253 20.43 17.05 13.29
CA ALA A 253 19.64 17.91 14.18
C ALA A 253 18.42 18.51 13.48
N GLU A 254 18.55 18.97 12.22
CA GLU A 254 17.43 19.47 11.42
C GLU A 254 16.41 18.37 11.12
N LEU A 255 16.87 17.15 10.79
CA LEU A 255 16.01 16.00 10.57
C LEU A 255 15.21 15.63 11.83
N ILE A 256 15.89 15.55 12.98
CA ILE A 256 15.25 15.28 14.28
C ILE A 256 14.22 16.37 14.59
N TYR A 257 14.61 17.63 14.47
CA TYR A 257 13.74 18.77 14.75
C TYR A 257 12.47 18.73 13.88
N ALA A 258 12.60 18.47 12.57
CA ALA A 258 11.45 18.35 11.69
C ALA A 258 10.54 17.18 12.12
N LEU A 259 11.10 15.98 12.33
CA LEU A 259 10.34 14.80 12.72
C LEU A 259 9.57 14.99 14.04
N GLU A 260 10.15 15.71 15.01
CA GLU A 260 9.52 15.97 16.31
C GLU A 260 8.40 17.02 16.26
N ASN A 261 8.43 17.93 15.28
CA ASN A 261 7.49 19.06 15.21
C ASN A 261 6.44 18.94 14.09
N GLY A 262 6.64 18.05 13.10
CA GLY A 262 5.81 17.98 11.90
C GLY A 262 4.69 16.94 11.88
N ASN A 263 4.55 16.09 12.91
CA ASN A 263 3.53 15.03 12.99
C ASN A 263 3.42 14.16 11.71
N TYR A 264 4.56 13.69 11.21
CA TYR A 264 4.62 12.86 10.01
C TYR A 264 4.28 11.40 10.30
N ASN A 265 3.49 10.79 9.43
CA ASN A 265 3.22 9.35 9.45
C ASN A 265 4.06 8.59 8.43
N ILE A 266 4.64 9.28 7.45
CA ILE A 266 5.55 8.73 6.45
C ILE A 266 6.87 9.51 6.47
N LEU A 267 7.99 8.79 6.56
CA LEU A 267 9.29 9.32 6.13
C LEU A 267 9.55 8.82 4.70
N PHE A 268 9.87 9.73 3.78
CA PHE A 268 10.33 9.38 2.45
C PHE A 268 11.77 9.88 2.26
N TYR A 269 12.74 8.98 2.18
CA TYR A 269 14.13 9.30 1.89
C TYR A 269 14.46 9.01 0.43
N ALA A 270 15.04 9.97 -0.26
CA ALA A 270 15.60 9.84 -1.61
C ALA A 270 17.08 10.25 -1.58
N GLY A 271 17.97 9.37 -1.99
CA GLY A 271 19.40 9.65 -1.93
C GLY A 271 20.24 8.37 -1.98
N HIS A 272 21.47 8.47 -1.49
CA HIS A 272 22.40 7.35 -1.51
C HIS A 272 22.44 6.59 -0.20
N GLY A 273 22.63 5.28 -0.31
CA GLY A 273 22.80 4.37 0.81
C GLY A 273 24.02 3.48 0.61
N ALA A 274 24.62 3.02 1.71
CA ALA A 274 25.66 2.01 1.69
C ALA A 274 25.37 0.90 2.71
N PRO A 275 25.67 -0.38 2.42
CA PRO A 275 25.59 -1.46 3.39
C PRO A 275 26.53 -1.22 4.59
N ALA A 276 26.03 -1.43 5.80
CA ALA A 276 26.79 -1.37 7.05
C ALA A 276 26.05 -2.15 8.15
N PRO A 277 26.74 -2.71 9.16
CA PRO A 277 26.14 -3.64 10.13
C PRO A 277 24.91 -3.10 10.89
N ASN A 278 24.82 -1.79 11.10
CA ASN A 278 23.77 -1.14 11.90
C ASN A 278 22.64 -0.58 11.01
N GLY A 279 22.20 -1.35 10.00
CA GLY A 279 21.13 -0.93 9.10
C GLY A 279 21.60 -0.01 7.97
N GLY A 280 22.85 -0.13 7.54
CA GLY A 280 23.41 0.73 6.49
C GLY A 280 23.79 2.14 6.95
N LEU A 281 24.25 2.93 5.98
CA LEU A 281 24.53 4.35 6.11
C LEU A 281 23.68 5.10 5.08
N LEU A 282 22.91 6.08 5.55
CA LEU A 282 22.19 7.04 4.72
C LEU A 282 23.01 8.32 4.61
N PHE A 283 23.27 8.78 3.39
CA PHE A 283 24.04 10.00 3.15
C PHE A 283 23.10 11.19 3.22
N LEU A 284 23.18 11.97 4.30
CA LEU A 284 22.31 13.13 4.47
C LEU A 284 22.88 14.34 3.72
N ARG A 285 24.17 14.63 3.93
CA ARG A 285 24.86 15.78 3.32
C ARG A 285 26.38 15.50 3.28
N PRO A 286 27.18 16.35 2.59
CA PRO A 286 28.63 16.14 2.47
C PRO A 286 29.31 15.83 3.80
N GLY A 287 29.86 14.61 3.90
CA GLY A 287 30.59 14.12 5.08
C GLY A 287 29.73 13.74 6.29
N VAL A 288 28.40 13.75 6.16
CA VAL A 288 27.48 13.47 7.27
C VAL A 288 26.52 12.34 6.88
N THR A 289 26.58 11.25 7.64
CA THR A 289 25.74 10.08 7.47
C THR A 289 24.93 9.80 8.74
N MET A 290 23.90 8.98 8.61
CA MET A 290 23.11 8.45 9.72
C MET A 290 22.87 6.96 9.48
N ASN A 291 23.02 6.13 10.51
CA ASN A 291 22.74 4.69 10.38
C ASN A 291 21.29 4.34 10.70
N GLY A 292 20.88 3.12 10.34
CA GLY A 292 19.52 2.63 10.54
C GLY A 292 19.09 2.58 12.01
N THR A 293 19.99 2.18 12.91
CA THR A 293 19.72 2.13 14.35
C THR A 293 19.41 3.52 14.92
N GLU A 294 20.22 4.53 14.59
CA GLU A 294 20.02 5.93 14.98
C GLU A 294 18.70 6.49 14.44
N LEU A 295 18.43 6.27 13.15
CA LEU A 295 17.21 6.72 12.51
C LEU A 295 15.98 6.08 13.16
N ALA A 296 16.02 4.77 13.44
CA ALA A 296 14.91 4.05 14.04
C ALA A 296 14.51 4.60 15.42
N GLN A 297 15.46 5.09 16.22
CA GLN A 297 15.16 5.73 17.51
C GLN A 297 14.27 6.96 17.36
N VAL A 298 14.51 7.76 16.31
CA VAL A 298 13.74 8.97 16.04
C VAL A 298 12.38 8.62 15.43
N LEU A 299 12.34 7.71 14.46
CA LEU A 299 11.10 7.31 13.79
C LEU A 299 10.08 6.69 14.75
N THR A 300 10.54 5.80 15.64
CA THR A 300 9.69 5.14 16.63
C THR A 300 9.18 6.13 17.67
N ARG A 301 10.05 7.04 18.16
CA ARG A 301 9.67 8.13 19.07
C ARG A 301 8.60 9.03 18.46
N CYS A 302 8.75 9.39 17.19
CA CYS A 302 7.82 10.25 16.46
C CYS A 302 6.61 9.50 15.88
N ARG A 303 6.52 8.18 16.08
CA ARG A 303 5.42 7.31 15.61
C ARG A 303 5.23 7.32 14.08
N VAL A 304 6.33 7.43 13.33
CA VAL A 304 6.30 7.23 11.89
C VAL A 304 5.88 5.78 11.61
N THR A 305 4.85 5.61 10.78
CA THR A 305 4.25 4.30 10.50
C THR A 305 4.91 3.63 9.30
N LEU A 306 5.26 4.41 8.28
CA LEU A 306 5.90 3.94 7.06
C LEU A 306 7.20 4.71 6.79
N ALA A 307 8.30 4.00 6.62
CA ALA A 307 9.55 4.56 6.10
C ALA A 307 9.82 4.04 4.69
N VAL A 308 9.97 4.94 3.73
CA VAL A 308 10.27 4.62 2.33
C VAL A 308 11.67 5.09 1.99
N PHE A 309 12.51 4.18 1.48
CA PHE A 309 13.88 4.47 1.09
C PHE A 309 14.03 4.22 -0.41
N ASN A 310 13.97 5.32 -1.17
CA ASN A 310 14.41 5.35 -2.56
C ASN A 310 15.93 5.56 -2.62
N SER A 311 16.65 4.60 -2.06
CA SER A 311 18.11 4.56 -2.04
C SER A 311 18.57 3.13 -2.30
N CYS A 312 19.67 2.98 -3.03
CA CYS A 312 20.24 1.67 -3.29
C CYS A 312 20.59 0.95 -1.98
N TRP A 313 20.58 -0.40 -2.02
CA TRP A 313 21.11 -1.27 -0.96
C TRP A 313 20.34 -1.28 0.38
N GLY A 314 19.20 -0.60 0.49
CA GLY A 314 18.42 -0.54 1.74
C GLY A 314 17.83 -1.89 2.18
N ALA A 315 17.62 -2.83 1.25
CA ALA A 315 17.15 -4.18 1.54
C ALA A 315 18.26 -5.25 1.50
N GLN A 316 19.54 -4.86 1.52
CA GLN A 316 20.67 -5.79 1.52
C GLN A 316 21.36 -5.88 2.89
N SER A 317 21.76 -7.09 3.27
CA SER A 317 22.58 -7.31 4.45
C SER A 317 24.01 -6.82 4.23
N ALA A 318 24.61 -6.24 5.28
CA ALA A 318 26.02 -5.91 5.30
C ALA A 318 26.88 -7.18 5.26
N ARG A 319 28.13 -7.05 4.80
CA ARG A 319 29.09 -8.16 4.75
C ARG A 319 30.38 -7.80 5.46
N ILE A 320 30.94 -8.76 6.20
CA ILE A 320 32.29 -8.72 6.77
C ILE A 320 32.98 -10.01 6.34
N ASP A 321 34.21 -9.91 5.81
CA ASP A 321 34.98 -11.05 5.31
C ASP A 321 34.19 -11.97 4.36
N ASN A 322 33.41 -11.35 3.46
CA ASN A 322 32.55 -12.02 2.48
C ASN A 322 31.38 -12.81 3.07
N LYS A 323 31.12 -12.70 4.37
CA LYS A 323 29.97 -13.31 5.06
C LYS A 323 28.90 -12.26 5.29
N ALA A 324 27.67 -12.56 4.89
CA ALA A 324 26.54 -11.68 5.15
C ALA A 324 26.18 -11.71 6.65
N ILE A 325 25.87 -10.55 7.22
CA ILE A 325 25.48 -10.38 8.61
C ILE A 325 23.97 -10.43 8.69
N GLY A 326 23.42 -11.38 9.45
CA GLY A 326 21.98 -11.46 9.72
C GLY A 326 21.43 -10.15 10.28
N ARG A 327 20.23 -9.76 9.84
CA ARG A 327 19.47 -8.61 10.38
C ARG A 327 20.20 -7.27 10.31
N SER A 328 21.04 -7.07 9.30
CA SER A 328 21.84 -5.85 9.12
C SER A 328 21.34 -4.93 8.01
N SER A 329 20.34 -5.34 7.23
CA SER A 329 19.73 -4.45 6.24
C SER A 329 18.97 -3.32 6.92
N LEU A 330 18.86 -2.16 6.26
CA LEU A 330 18.12 -1.01 6.79
C LEU A 330 16.68 -1.40 7.14
N ALA A 331 16.01 -2.14 6.24
CA ALA A 331 14.63 -2.57 6.47
C ALA A 331 14.50 -3.50 7.68
N GLU A 332 15.38 -4.49 7.84
CA GLU A 332 15.36 -5.38 9.01
C GLU A 332 15.61 -4.62 10.31
N VAL A 333 16.59 -3.72 10.34
CA VAL A 333 16.95 -2.94 11.54
C VAL A 333 15.83 -2.00 11.97
N LEU A 334 15.19 -1.32 11.03
CA LEU A 334 14.08 -0.42 11.37
C LEU A 334 12.85 -1.18 11.89
N ILE A 335 12.50 -2.31 11.27
CA ILE A 335 11.39 -3.16 11.74
C ILE A 335 11.73 -3.76 13.11
N HIS A 336 12.96 -4.22 13.31
CA HIS A 336 13.45 -4.74 14.59
C HIS A 336 13.25 -3.74 15.72
N HIS A 337 13.52 -2.45 15.47
CA HIS A 337 13.35 -1.39 16.46
C HIS A 337 11.90 -0.91 16.63
N GLY A 338 10.93 -1.42 15.85
CA GLY A 338 9.51 -1.11 16.00
C GLY A 338 8.96 -0.07 15.02
N VAL A 339 9.62 0.18 13.89
CA VAL A 339 8.97 0.87 12.76
C VAL A 339 7.94 -0.10 12.14
N PRO A 340 6.65 0.27 11.98
CA PRO A 340 5.62 -0.69 11.55
C PRO A 340 5.79 -1.23 10.12
N ALA A 341 6.22 -0.40 9.17
CA ALA A 341 6.47 -0.80 7.79
C ALA A 341 7.67 -0.07 7.19
N VAL A 342 8.48 -0.80 6.42
CA VAL A 342 9.63 -0.25 5.72
C VAL A 342 9.65 -0.74 4.28
N LEU A 343 9.73 0.18 3.35
CA LEU A 343 9.91 -0.11 1.93
C LEU A 343 11.31 0.34 1.51
N ALA A 344 12.15 -0.58 1.08
CA ALA A 344 13.52 -0.28 0.68
C ALA A 344 13.88 -0.95 -0.65
N MET A 345 14.79 -0.34 -1.41
CA MET A 345 15.23 -0.91 -2.68
C MET A 345 16.28 -2.01 -2.45
N ARG A 346 16.14 -3.13 -3.17
CA ARG A 346 17.13 -4.22 -3.19
C ARG A 346 18.41 -3.81 -3.92
N ASP A 347 18.29 -3.10 -5.02
CA ASP A 347 19.40 -2.67 -5.89
C ASP A 347 19.07 -1.29 -6.49
N ALA A 348 19.98 -0.74 -7.29
CA ALA A 348 19.78 0.49 -8.03
C ALA A 348 18.57 0.40 -8.97
N ILE A 349 17.72 1.43 -8.90
CA ILE A 349 16.55 1.61 -9.76
C ILE A 349 16.77 2.84 -10.64
N ALA A 350 16.37 2.78 -11.91
CA ALA A 350 16.50 3.94 -12.79
C ALA A 350 15.48 5.03 -12.40
N ASP A 351 15.88 6.31 -12.49
CA ASP A 351 15.06 7.46 -12.08
C ASP A 351 13.63 7.41 -12.64
N ARG A 352 13.46 7.07 -13.92
CA ARG A 352 12.14 6.98 -14.57
C ARG A 352 11.27 5.88 -13.96
N GLU A 353 11.86 4.74 -13.66
CA GLU A 353 11.17 3.58 -13.08
C GLU A 353 10.79 3.87 -11.63
N ALA A 354 11.70 4.50 -10.87
CA ALA A 354 11.45 4.96 -9.51
C ALA A 354 10.30 5.97 -9.45
N MET A 355 10.30 6.98 -10.33
CA MET A 355 9.20 7.96 -10.40
C MET A 355 7.86 7.30 -10.71
N SER A 356 7.84 6.35 -11.65
CA SER A 356 6.62 5.59 -11.99
C SER A 356 6.10 4.78 -10.81
N PHE A 357 7.01 4.23 -10.00
CA PHE A 357 6.67 3.47 -8.81
C PHE A 357 6.10 4.39 -7.74
N ILE A 358 6.77 5.50 -7.45
CA ILE A 358 6.39 6.48 -6.42
C ILE A 358 5.00 7.05 -6.74
N GLU A 359 4.74 7.40 -8.00
CA GLU A 359 3.43 7.90 -8.44
C GLU A 359 2.32 6.86 -8.20
N ALA A 360 2.53 5.62 -8.64
CA ALA A 360 1.54 4.55 -8.48
C ALA A 360 1.30 4.20 -7.00
N PHE A 361 2.38 4.16 -6.22
CA PHE A 361 2.37 3.83 -4.80
C PHE A 361 1.68 4.92 -3.98
N ALA A 362 2.06 6.18 -4.17
CA ALA A 362 1.47 7.31 -3.47
C ALA A 362 -0.02 7.47 -3.80
N ARG A 363 -0.41 7.26 -5.07
CA ARG A 363 -1.82 7.21 -5.46
C ARG A 363 -2.59 6.12 -4.72
N ALA A 364 -2.09 4.89 -4.72
CA ALA A 364 -2.76 3.79 -4.05
C ALA A 364 -2.88 4.01 -2.53
N LEU A 365 -1.85 4.59 -1.88
CA LEU A 365 -1.96 5.00 -0.49
C LEU A 365 -3.03 6.07 -0.28
N ALA A 366 -3.09 7.08 -1.15
CA ALA A 366 -4.10 8.14 -1.07
C ALA A 366 -5.53 7.59 -1.25
N GLU A 367 -5.69 6.51 -2.02
CA GLU A 367 -6.93 5.73 -2.18
C GLU A 367 -7.24 4.80 -0.98
N ARG A 368 -6.54 4.96 0.16
CA ARG A 368 -6.70 4.16 1.38
C ARG A 368 -6.42 2.67 1.20
N LYS A 369 -5.64 2.29 0.19
CA LYS A 369 -5.12 0.92 0.09
C LYS A 369 -4.12 0.68 1.22
N SER A 370 -4.11 -0.54 1.77
CA SER A 370 -3.06 -0.91 2.71
C SER A 370 -1.70 -0.89 2.02
N ILE A 371 -0.62 -0.72 2.79
CA ILE A 371 0.73 -0.52 2.25
C ILE A 371 1.15 -1.66 1.31
N ASP A 372 0.83 -2.91 1.68
CA ASP A 372 1.07 -4.10 0.85
C ASP A 372 0.25 -4.12 -0.44
N GLN A 373 -1.01 -3.68 -0.42
CA GLN A 373 -1.83 -3.48 -1.62
C GLN A 373 -1.24 -2.40 -2.52
N ALA A 374 -0.84 -1.26 -1.94
CA ALA A 374 -0.25 -0.15 -2.69
C ALA A 374 1.05 -0.58 -3.39
N VAL A 375 1.91 -1.35 -2.71
CA VAL A 375 3.11 -1.93 -3.34
C VAL A 375 2.72 -2.90 -4.47
N ALA A 376 1.75 -3.79 -4.26
CA ALA A 376 1.31 -4.72 -5.31
C ALA A 376 0.78 -4.00 -6.56
N ILE A 377 -0.02 -2.94 -6.38
CA ILE A 377 -0.52 -2.08 -7.49
C ILE A 377 0.64 -1.41 -8.22
N ALA A 378 1.58 -0.81 -7.48
CA ALA A 378 2.73 -0.15 -8.09
C ALA A 378 3.61 -1.13 -8.88
N ARG A 379 3.82 -2.36 -8.37
CA ARG A 379 4.53 -3.43 -9.10
C ARG A 379 3.82 -3.84 -10.39
N GLN A 380 2.49 -3.98 -10.37
CA GLN A 380 1.70 -4.26 -11.57
C GLN A 380 1.87 -3.16 -12.63
N GLN A 381 1.83 -1.90 -12.22
CA GLN A 381 2.02 -0.76 -13.12
C GLN A 381 3.43 -0.78 -13.73
N LEU A 382 4.47 -0.97 -12.93
CA LEU A 382 5.85 -1.07 -13.42
C LEU A 382 6.01 -2.23 -14.42
N LEU A 383 5.50 -3.41 -14.09
CA LEU A 383 5.57 -4.57 -14.98
C LEU A 383 4.90 -4.29 -16.33
N THR A 384 3.76 -3.60 -16.31
CA THR A 384 3.01 -3.25 -17.53
C THR A 384 3.78 -2.23 -18.39
N LEU A 385 4.38 -1.23 -17.76
CA LEU A 385 5.14 -0.18 -18.44
C LEU A 385 6.49 -0.66 -18.97
N TYR A 386 7.21 -1.47 -18.20
CA TYR A 386 8.62 -1.79 -18.44
C TYR A 386 8.89 -3.24 -18.86
N LYS A 387 7.88 -4.12 -18.85
CA LYS A 387 7.94 -5.57 -19.14
C LYS A 387 8.39 -6.43 -17.96
N PHE A 388 7.97 -7.69 -18.00
CA PHE A 388 8.23 -8.69 -16.96
C PHE A 388 9.73 -9.00 -16.76
N ASN A 389 10.52 -8.98 -17.85
CA ASN A 389 11.95 -9.26 -17.82
C ASN A 389 12.82 -8.06 -17.41
N GLN A 390 12.22 -6.95 -16.94
CA GLN A 390 12.96 -5.86 -16.31
C GLN A 390 12.87 -5.98 -14.78
N PRO A 391 13.97 -5.84 -14.03
CA PRO A 391 13.98 -6.08 -12.59
C PRO A 391 13.25 -4.99 -11.79
N ALA A 392 12.95 -3.83 -12.37
CA ALA A 392 12.43 -2.65 -11.69
C ALA A 392 11.22 -2.92 -10.77
N TRP A 393 10.26 -3.75 -11.20
CA TRP A 393 9.07 -4.09 -10.40
C TRP A 393 9.38 -5.03 -9.22
N THR A 394 10.58 -5.59 -9.16
CA THR A 394 11.05 -6.51 -8.11
C THR A 394 12.01 -5.84 -7.13
N LEU A 395 12.48 -4.62 -7.41
CA LEU A 395 13.45 -3.89 -6.60
C LEU A 395 12.86 -3.34 -5.29
N PRO A 396 11.62 -2.79 -5.25
CA PRO A 396 11.03 -2.34 -4.01
C PRO A 396 10.70 -3.56 -3.14
N VAL A 397 11.36 -3.69 -1.99
CA VAL A 397 11.17 -4.77 -1.02
C VAL A 397 10.45 -4.20 0.20
N LEU A 398 9.26 -4.72 0.46
CA LEU A 398 8.41 -4.31 1.58
C LEU A 398 8.61 -5.26 2.75
N TYR A 399 9.04 -4.71 3.88
CA TYR A 399 8.98 -5.37 5.18
C TYR A 399 7.82 -4.80 6.00
N ILE A 400 7.04 -5.68 6.62
CA ILE A 400 5.96 -5.32 7.55
C ILE A 400 6.20 -6.01 8.90
N HIS A 401 6.05 -5.24 9.98
CA HIS A 401 6.08 -5.75 11.34
C HIS A 401 4.98 -6.80 11.55
N PRO A 402 5.25 -7.94 12.21
CA PRO A 402 4.31 -9.05 12.31
C PRO A 402 2.98 -8.70 12.99
N GLU A 403 2.95 -7.69 13.86
CA GLU A 403 1.74 -7.21 14.56
C GLU A 403 0.97 -6.12 13.80
N PHE A 404 1.55 -5.54 12.75
CA PHE A 404 0.90 -4.51 11.94
C PHE A 404 0.07 -5.14 10.83
N ASP A 405 -1.08 -4.59 10.46
CA ASP A 405 -1.93 -5.09 9.38
C ASP A 405 -1.74 -4.33 8.04
N GLY A 406 -0.79 -3.40 7.99
CA GLY A 406 -0.48 -2.61 6.81
C GLY A 406 -1.43 -1.42 6.58
N GLN A 407 -2.38 -1.15 7.48
CA GLN A 407 -3.29 -0.01 7.36
C GLN A 407 -2.63 1.27 7.85
N LEU A 408 -2.34 2.19 6.94
CA LEU A 408 -1.82 3.52 7.26
C LEU A 408 -2.94 4.50 7.62
N LEU A 409 -4.06 4.39 6.90
CA LEU A 409 -5.20 5.30 7.00
C LEU A 409 -6.42 4.58 7.56
N GLU A 410 -7.33 5.36 8.14
CA GLU A 410 -8.60 4.82 8.63
C GLU A 410 -9.42 4.25 7.46
N VAL A 411 -9.82 2.98 7.56
CA VAL A 411 -10.72 2.35 6.59
C VAL A 411 -12.11 2.95 6.79
N ILE A 412 -12.64 3.63 5.78
CA ILE A 412 -14.05 4.02 5.77
C ILE A 412 -14.82 2.69 5.66
N PRO A 413 -15.63 2.30 6.67
CA PRO A 413 -16.41 1.08 6.55
C PRO A 413 -17.29 1.19 5.31
N ASP A 414 -17.28 0.16 4.46
CA ASP A 414 -18.14 0.05 3.27
C ASP A 414 -19.55 0.47 3.65
N ILE A 415 -19.92 1.71 3.28
CA ILE A 415 -21.30 2.11 3.19
C ILE A 415 -21.83 1.16 2.12
N THR A 416 -22.79 0.29 2.47
CA THR A 416 -23.34 -0.72 1.56
C THR A 416 -23.76 -0.07 0.24
N GLU A 417 -22.87 -0.08 -0.75
CA GLU A 417 -23.19 0.31 -2.10
C GLU A 417 -23.89 -0.88 -2.75
N LEU A 418 -25.03 -0.61 -3.39
CA LEU A 418 -25.77 -1.62 -4.12
C LEU A 418 -24.88 -2.21 -5.23
N PRO A 419 -24.92 -3.53 -5.48
CA PRO A 419 -24.08 -4.17 -6.49
C PRO A 419 -24.19 -3.49 -7.85
N PRO A 420 -23.08 -3.36 -8.61
CA PRO A 420 -23.07 -2.74 -9.94
C PRO A 420 -23.98 -3.45 -10.96
N ASP A 421 -24.37 -4.71 -10.68
CA ASP A 421 -25.28 -5.50 -11.49
C ASP A 421 -26.77 -5.29 -11.15
N SER A 422 -27.09 -4.32 -10.28
CA SER A 422 -28.48 -3.94 -10.05
C SER A 422 -29.02 -3.25 -11.32
N PRO A 423 -30.13 -3.74 -11.93
CA PRO A 423 -30.66 -3.23 -13.21
C PRO A 423 -31.12 -1.75 -13.18
N THR A 424 -30.91 -1.05 -12.08
CA THR A 424 -31.21 0.36 -11.87
C THR A 424 -30.12 1.34 -12.35
N SER A 425 -28.99 0.87 -12.90
CA SER A 425 -27.86 1.73 -13.27
C SER A 425 -27.85 2.23 -14.72
N VAL A 426 -28.69 1.69 -15.61
CA VAL A 426 -28.74 2.15 -17.01
C VAL A 426 -29.90 3.13 -17.17
N GLY A 427 -29.56 4.42 -17.28
CA GLY A 427 -30.51 5.46 -17.70
C GLY A 427 -31.20 6.25 -16.58
N ARG A 428 -30.56 6.50 -15.43
CA ARG A 428 -31.14 7.46 -14.46
C ARG A 428 -31.09 8.89 -15.03
N PRO A 429 -32.21 9.64 -15.02
CA PRO A 429 -32.18 11.07 -15.31
C PRO A 429 -31.25 11.78 -14.31
N ARG A 430 -30.57 12.85 -14.75
CA ARG A 430 -29.74 13.68 -13.86
C ARG A 430 -30.61 14.16 -12.69
N LEU A 431 -30.39 13.59 -11.50
CA LEU A 431 -31.09 14.00 -10.28
C LEU A 431 -30.49 15.33 -9.82
N ASN A 432 -31.03 16.43 -10.31
CA ASN A 432 -30.56 17.76 -9.95
C ASN A 432 -31.34 18.29 -8.74
N ALA A 433 -31.25 17.65 -7.58
CA ALA A 433 -31.92 18.14 -6.36
C ALA A 433 -30.91 18.42 -5.25
N TYR A 434 -31.16 19.49 -4.48
CA TYR A 434 -30.25 19.96 -3.44
C TYR A 434 -30.99 20.66 -2.30
N LEU A 435 -30.34 20.74 -1.14
CA LEU A 435 -30.69 21.64 -0.06
C LEU A 435 -29.83 22.90 -0.13
N ARG A 436 -30.42 24.06 0.11
CA ARG A 436 -29.67 25.31 0.33
C ARG A 436 -30.16 26.04 1.57
N PRO A 437 -29.31 26.73 2.32
CA PRO A 437 -29.76 27.57 3.43
C PRO A 437 -30.42 28.84 2.88
N VAL A 438 -31.62 29.16 3.38
CA VAL A 438 -32.32 30.40 3.02
C VAL A 438 -31.54 31.59 3.60
N GLY A 439 -31.19 32.54 2.73
CA GLY A 439 -30.42 33.74 3.09
C GLY A 439 -28.93 33.70 2.71
N PHE A 440 -28.39 32.56 2.25
CA PHE A 440 -27.00 32.44 1.77
C PHE A 440 -26.98 31.76 0.39
N SER A 441 -26.36 32.40 -0.60
CA SER A 441 -26.39 31.95 -2.01
C SER A 441 -25.29 30.96 -2.40
N ALA A 442 -24.31 30.69 -1.53
CA ALA A 442 -23.08 29.96 -1.91
C ALA A 442 -23.04 28.47 -1.53
N ASN A 443 -23.92 27.97 -0.65
CA ASN A 443 -23.80 26.61 -0.11
C ASN A 443 -24.96 25.72 -0.59
N MET A 444 -24.71 24.88 -1.59
CA MET A 444 -25.69 23.91 -2.12
C MET A 444 -25.26 22.49 -1.78
N TYR A 445 -26.15 21.74 -1.14
CA TYR A 445 -25.91 20.36 -0.72
C TYR A 445 -26.72 19.41 -1.60
N HIS A 446 -26.06 18.84 -2.60
CA HIS A 446 -26.68 17.97 -3.60
C HIS A 446 -27.05 16.59 -3.04
N ILE A 447 -28.20 16.06 -3.46
CA ILE A 447 -28.63 14.70 -3.16
C ILE A 447 -27.92 13.75 -4.12
N ASN A 448 -26.71 13.35 -3.75
CA ASN A 448 -25.87 12.46 -4.56
C ASN A 448 -26.34 11.00 -4.41
N SER A 449 -26.33 10.25 -5.51
CA SER A 449 -26.75 8.83 -5.53
C SER A 449 -28.15 8.53 -4.98
N GLY A 450 -28.99 9.55 -4.81
CA GLY A 450 -30.35 9.45 -4.30
C GLY A 450 -30.51 9.48 -2.78
N LEU A 451 -29.47 9.88 -2.02
CA LEU A 451 -29.54 10.03 -0.57
C LEU A 451 -28.80 11.29 -0.11
N LEU A 452 -29.35 11.99 0.88
CA LEU A 452 -28.67 13.06 1.63
C LEU A 452 -28.93 12.87 3.13
N ARG A 453 -27.89 12.59 3.90
CA ARG A 453 -27.93 12.44 5.37
C ARG A 453 -27.72 13.77 6.05
N ILE A 454 -28.53 14.05 7.06
CA ILE A 454 -28.55 15.33 7.76
C ILE A 454 -28.39 15.07 9.25
N GLY A 455 -27.46 15.76 9.91
CA GLY A 455 -27.28 15.65 11.35
C GLY A 455 -26.09 16.44 11.86
N ARG A 456 -25.77 16.29 13.15
CA ARG A 456 -24.66 17.00 13.80
C ARG A 456 -23.33 16.26 13.74
N ALA A 457 -23.34 14.94 13.54
CA ALA A 457 -22.10 14.16 13.46
C ALA A 457 -21.41 14.41 12.11
N GLN A 458 -20.07 14.39 12.09
CA GLN A 458 -19.25 14.58 10.88
C GLN A 458 -19.44 13.51 9.80
N LYS A 459 -20.12 12.40 10.12
CA LYS A 459 -20.48 11.33 9.19
C LYS A 459 -21.71 11.61 8.30
N ASN A 460 -22.40 12.73 8.51
CA ASN A 460 -23.56 13.11 7.69
C ASN A 460 -23.11 13.97 6.51
N ASP A 461 -23.83 13.89 5.40
CA ASP A 461 -23.55 14.66 4.19
C ASP A 461 -23.79 16.17 4.40
N LEU A 462 -24.82 16.51 5.17
CA LEU A 462 -25.10 17.86 5.67
C LEU A 462 -24.92 17.89 7.19
N VAL A 463 -23.83 18.54 7.62
CA VAL A 463 -23.52 18.78 9.03
C VAL A 463 -24.13 20.10 9.48
N ILE A 464 -25.05 20.03 10.47
CA ILE A 464 -25.66 21.20 11.10
C ILE A 464 -25.26 21.22 12.58
N GLU A 465 -24.41 22.18 12.95
CA GLU A 465 -23.82 22.29 14.29
C GLU A 465 -24.76 22.87 15.36
N GLU A 466 -26.04 23.02 15.04
CA GLU A 466 -27.05 23.52 15.96
C GLU A 466 -27.32 22.51 17.10
N LYS A 467 -27.43 23.02 18.33
CA LYS A 467 -27.55 22.17 19.55
C LYS A 467 -28.82 21.31 19.56
N TRP A 468 -29.87 21.73 18.87
CA TRP A 468 -31.15 21.04 18.76
C TRP A 468 -31.20 20.01 17.60
N VAL A 469 -30.15 19.92 16.78
CA VAL A 469 -30.03 18.90 15.74
C VAL A 469 -29.39 17.63 16.34
N SER A 470 -30.02 16.48 16.10
CA SER A 470 -29.53 15.16 16.54
C SER A 470 -28.25 14.75 15.80
N GLN A 471 -27.43 13.88 16.39
CA GLN A 471 -26.18 13.39 15.76
C GLN A 471 -26.44 12.78 14.38
N THR A 472 -27.54 12.06 14.26
CA THR A 472 -28.17 11.63 13.02
C THR A 472 -29.61 12.16 13.10
N HIS A 473 -30.01 13.09 12.23
CA HIS A 473 -31.30 13.78 12.33
C HIS A 473 -32.33 13.27 11.34
N ALA A 474 -32.02 13.35 10.04
CA ALA A 474 -32.95 12.98 8.98
C ALA A 474 -32.18 12.56 7.73
N GLU A 475 -32.89 11.96 6.79
CA GLU A 475 -32.41 11.61 5.45
C GLU A 475 -33.38 12.14 4.39
N ILE A 476 -32.85 12.63 3.27
CA ILE A 476 -33.64 12.87 2.07
C ILE A 476 -33.31 11.78 1.06
N ILE A 477 -34.35 11.05 0.64
CA ILE A 477 -34.24 9.86 -0.20
C ILE A 477 -34.96 10.13 -1.53
N CYS A 478 -34.26 9.91 -2.63
CA CYS A 478 -34.85 9.88 -3.97
C CYS A 478 -35.29 8.46 -4.30
N ARG A 479 -36.56 8.28 -4.70
CA ARG A 479 -37.08 7.02 -5.24
C ARG A 479 -37.57 7.26 -6.66
N CYS A 480 -36.94 6.60 -7.63
CA CYS A 480 -37.44 6.56 -8.99
C CYS A 480 -38.46 5.42 -9.09
N THR A 481 -39.71 5.73 -9.45
CA THR A 481 -40.73 4.73 -9.74
C THR A 481 -40.41 4.04 -11.07
N SER A 482 -39.69 2.93 -11.00
CA SER A 482 -39.40 2.04 -12.13
C SER A 482 -40.61 1.14 -12.42
N LEU A 483 -41.76 1.72 -12.77
CA LEU A 483 -42.95 0.97 -13.18
C LEU A 483 -43.73 1.79 -14.21
N ASN A 484 -43.12 2.12 -15.36
CA ASN A 484 -43.87 2.41 -16.59
C ASN A 484 -42.99 2.22 -17.84
N PRO A 485 -43.48 1.58 -18.92
CA PRO A 485 -42.69 1.30 -20.13
C PRO A 485 -42.54 2.49 -21.09
N HIS A 486 -42.95 3.70 -20.71
CA HIS A 486 -42.90 4.89 -21.57
C HIS A 486 -41.73 5.83 -21.21
N PRO A 487 -40.92 6.32 -22.16
CA PRO A 487 -39.67 7.04 -21.88
C PRO A 487 -39.82 8.53 -21.50
N HIS A 488 -41.05 9.03 -21.36
CA HIS A 488 -41.32 10.43 -21.04
C HIS A 488 -42.18 10.49 -19.77
N ALA A 489 -41.65 11.12 -18.72
CA ALA A 489 -42.20 11.27 -17.36
C ALA A 489 -41.89 10.15 -16.34
N ASN A 490 -40.59 9.90 -16.08
CA ASN A 490 -40.18 9.36 -14.77
C ASN A 490 -39.60 10.51 -13.93
N GLU A 491 -40.48 11.31 -13.33
CA GLU A 491 -40.03 12.33 -12.38
C GLU A 491 -39.59 11.68 -11.07
N PRO A 492 -38.39 11.99 -10.55
CA PRO A 492 -37.92 11.47 -9.28
C PRO A 492 -38.75 12.03 -8.12
N ASN A 493 -39.24 11.14 -7.24
CA ASN A 493 -39.91 11.54 -6.01
C ASN A 493 -38.90 11.59 -4.86
N TYR A 494 -38.94 12.68 -4.10
CA TYR A 494 -38.07 12.90 -2.95
C TYR A 494 -38.85 12.78 -1.65
N PHE A 495 -38.24 12.18 -0.64
CA PHE A 495 -38.85 11.96 0.66
C PHE A 495 -37.90 12.37 1.77
N LEU A 496 -38.38 13.15 2.73
CA LEU A 496 -37.70 13.37 3.99
C LEU A 496 -38.12 12.28 4.97
N ARG A 497 -37.16 11.58 5.55
CA ARG A 497 -37.35 10.63 6.64
C ARG A 497 -36.67 11.17 7.89
N ASP A 498 -37.46 11.47 8.93
CA ASP A 498 -36.94 11.96 10.21
C ASP A 498 -36.71 10.78 11.17
N PHE A 499 -35.61 10.83 11.93
CA PHE A 499 -35.30 9.93 13.05
C PHE A 499 -34.70 10.70 14.23
N SER A 500 -35.06 11.98 14.33
CA SER A 500 -34.46 12.93 15.25
C SER A 500 -35.21 12.96 16.58
N ARG A 501 -34.52 13.41 17.63
CA ARG A 501 -35.13 13.54 18.97
C ARG A 501 -36.24 14.61 19.05
N PHE A 502 -36.21 15.61 18.17
CA PHE A 502 -37.07 16.80 18.28
C PHE A 502 -37.95 17.06 17.04
N GLY A 503 -37.76 16.30 15.96
CA GLY A 503 -38.50 16.39 14.71
C GLY A 503 -38.00 17.50 13.78
N THR A 504 -38.40 17.40 12.52
CA THR A 504 -38.14 18.39 11.47
C THR A 504 -39.44 19.14 11.17
N LEU A 505 -39.39 20.48 11.15
CA LEU A 505 -40.50 21.30 10.69
C LEU A 505 -40.39 21.46 9.18
N VAL A 506 -41.45 21.10 8.46
CA VAL A 506 -41.55 21.17 7.01
C VAL A 506 -42.64 22.18 6.67
N SER A 507 -42.28 23.26 6.00
CA SER A 507 -43.21 24.28 5.50
C SER A 507 -43.39 24.08 4.01
N GLY A 508 -44.65 23.86 3.59
CA GLY A 508 -45.02 23.71 2.19
C GLY A 508 -46.28 24.52 1.84
N PRO A 509 -46.83 24.34 0.63
CA PRO A 509 -48.04 25.04 0.20
C PRO A 509 -49.27 24.73 1.07
N ASP A 510 -49.29 23.58 1.74
CA ASP A 510 -50.39 23.13 2.60
C ASP A 510 -50.23 23.56 4.08
N GLY A 511 -49.22 24.37 4.40
CA GLY A 511 -48.92 24.85 5.75
C GLY A 511 -47.65 24.26 6.38
N VAL A 512 -47.45 24.52 7.68
CA VAL A 512 -46.30 24.02 8.45
C VAL A 512 -46.70 22.73 9.18
N GLN A 513 -45.98 21.66 8.93
CA GLN A 513 -46.14 20.38 9.61
C GLN A 513 -44.86 19.98 10.33
N LYS A 514 -45.00 19.27 11.46
CA LYS A 514 -43.87 18.71 12.19
C LYS A 514 -43.76 17.22 11.87
N VAL A 515 -42.68 16.81 11.23
CA VAL A 515 -42.35 15.43 10.89
C VAL A 515 -41.42 14.87 11.96
N HIS A 516 -41.80 13.79 12.62
CA HIS A 516 -41.01 13.19 13.68
C HIS A 516 -41.11 11.67 13.64
N HIS A 517 -40.00 10.99 13.39
CA HIS A 517 -39.96 9.53 13.20
C HIS A 517 -40.87 9.03 12.05
N GLU A 518 -41.17 9.92 11.10
CA GLU A 518 -42.08 9.70 9.98
C GLU A 518 -41.39 10.06 8.66
N GLN A 519 -42.02 9.67 7.55
CA GLN A 519 -41.57 9.99 6.20
C GLN A 519 -42.60 10.88 5.50
N VAL A 520 -42.16 11.98 4.90
CA VAL A 520 -42.99 12.90 4.12
C VAL A 520 -42.42 13.10 2.73
N THR A 521 -43.28 13.35 1.74
CA THR A 521 -42.87 13.70 0.37
C THR A 521 -42.41 15.16 0.32
N LEU A 522 -41.26 15.42 -0.32
CA LEU A 522 -40.73 16.75 -0.57
C LEU A 522 -41.05 17.21 -2.00
N LYS A 523 -41.41 18.49 -2.14
CA LYS A 523 -41.57 19.20 -3.41
C LYS A 523 -40.60 20.38 -3.45
N SER A 524 -40.14 20.73 -4.66
CA SER A 524 -39.27 21.90 -4.86
C SER A 524 -39.91 23.17 -4.26
N GLY A 525 -39.13 23.96 -3.52
CA GLY A 525 -39.56 25.17 -2.81
C GLY A 525 -40.07 24.93 -1.38
N MET A 526 -40.08 23.69 -0.87
CA MET A 526 -40.40 23.43 0.54
C MET A 526 -39.26 23.87 1.46
N GLU A 527 -39.62 24.46 2.60
CA GLU A 527 -38.66 24.87 3.62
C GLU A 527 -38.59 23.86 4.78
N LEU A 528 -37.40 23.63 5.30
CA LEU A 528 -37.08 22.66 6.34
C LEU A 528 -36.33 23.34 7.49
N LYS A 529 -36.75 23.05 8.72
CA LYS A 529 -36.02 23.42 9.94
C LYS A 529 -35.83 22.19 10.82
N PHE A 530 -34.57 21.82 11.06
CA PHE A 530 -34.23 20.61 11.79
C PHE A 530 -34.19 20.88 13.30
N GLY A 531 -35.04 20.21 14.07
CA GLY A 531 -35.02 20.19 15.54
C GLY A 531 -35.70 21.37 16.26
N SER A 532 -35.67 22.59 15.70
CA SER A 532 -36.26 23.76 16.35
C SER A 532 -36.80 24.77 15.34
N SER A 533 -37.89 25.47 15.69
CA SER A 533 -38.43 26.59 14.90
C SER A 533 -37.49 27.79 14.82
N LYS A 534 -36.53 27.87 15.75
CA LYS A 534 -35.46 28.89 15.80
C LYS A 534 -34.20 28.51 15.02
N GLY A 535 -34.14 27.31 14.42
CA GLY A 535 -33.01 26.85 13.62
C GLY A 535 -32.95 27.48 12.23
N GLN A 536 -31.82 27.30 11.56
CA GLN A 536 -31.60 27.69 10.17
C GLN A 536 -32.70 27.11 9.27
N THR A 537 -33.28 27.98 8.43
CA THR A 537 -34.22 27.56 7.38
C THR A 537 -33.43 27.04 6.18
N TRP A 538 -33.80 25.85 5.71
CA TRP A 538 -33.25 25.23 4.51
C TRP A 538 -34.35 25.12 3.45
N GLU A 539 -34.04 25.41 2.21
CA GLU A 539 -34.96 25.21 1.09
C GLU A 539 -34.53 23.98 0.31
N PHE A 540 -35.49 23.10 0.05
CA PHE A 540 -35.32 21.97 -0.85
C PHE A 540 -35.66 22.39 -2.28
N VAL A 541 -34.73 22.20 -3.21
CA VAL A 541 -34.88 22.62 -4.61
C VAL A 541 -34.60 21.44 -5.54
N ILE A 542 -35.48 21.27 -6.53
CA ILE A 542 -35.25 20.41 -7.70
C ILE A 542 -34.94 21.35 -8.87
N GLY A 543 -33.68 21.35 -9.30
CA GLY A 543 -33.19 22.06 -10.46
C GLY A 543 -33.72 21.45 -11.76
N SER A 544 -34.08 22.34 -12.68
CA SER A 544 -34.51 22.02 -14.05
C SER A 544 -33.40 21.43 -14.91
#